data_AF-A0AA37LTG3-F1
#
_entry.id   AF-A0AA37LTG3-F1
#
_cell.length_a   1.000
_cell.length_b   1.000
_cell.length_c   1.000
_cell.angle_alpha   90.00
_cell.angle_beta   90.00
_cell.angle_gamma   90.00
#
_symmetry.space_group_name_H-M   'P 1'
#
loop_
_entity.id
_entity.type
_entity.pdbx_description
1 polymer ?
#
loop_
_entity_poly.entity_id
_entity_poly.type
_entity_poly.pdbx_seq_one_letter_code
_entity_poly.pdbx_strand_id
1 'polypeptide(L)'
;MRYENWDVLLFPGSDHVPLREFRTECYVVPDPECLPLSRFGVPTLNTFVPSLYFNSPFSISILSWGKPPVTQATRSYSNHPDLVLFEFHVYIDGRLVSTAILDQNMKGPCSIQHSFGVSNVPVASAGLQTSLADSPNAVLTKNGEIDSLRFPAFHSSKVLRQQFWNPGDNFGRIKVTMTESFPRDSATMPLERVKNVVVFSFQHAPLGA
;
A
#
# COMPACT_ATOMS: atom_id res chain seq x y z
N MET A 1 -1.19 5.95 -10.22
CA MET A 1 0.12 5.47 -10.70
C MET A 1 -0.07 4.07 -11.25
N ARG A 2 0.57 3.77 -12.38
CA ARG A 2 0.49 2.46 -13.03
C ARG A 2 1.80 1.69 -12.93
N TYR A 3 1.73 0.40 -12.58
CA TYR A 3 2.82 -0.56 -12.72
C TYR A 3 2.30 -1.85 -13.36
N GLU A 4 2.78 -2.19 -14.55
CA GLU A 4 2.24 -3.31 -15.33
C GLU A 4 0.70 -3.22 -15.46
N ASN A 5 -0.03 -4.22 -14.96
CA ASN A 5 -1.49 -4.26 -14.97
C ASN A 5 -2.14 -3.55 -13.78
N TRP A 6 -1.36 -3.05 -12.82
CA TRP A 6 -1.87 -2.46 -11.57
C TRP A 6 -1.97 -0.94 -11.67
N ASP A 7 -3.12 -0.39 -11.29
CA ASP A 7 -3.30 1.02 -10.96
C ASP A 7 -3.56 1.19 -9.47
N VAL A 8 -2.84 2.12 -8.86
CA VAL A 8 -3.09 2.58 -7.49
C VAL A 8 -3.35 4.09 -7.54
N LEU A 9 -4.51 4.51 -7.03
CA LEU A 9 -4.98 5.89 -7.08
C LEU A 9 -5.41 6.35 -5.69
N LEU A 10 -5.18 7.62 -5.37
CA LEU A 10 -5.68 8.25 -4.15
C LEU A 10 -6.94 9.07 -4.45
N PHE A 11 -7.94 9.03 -3.58
CA PHE A 11 -9.17 9.82 -3.69
C PHE A 11 -9.35 10.67 -2.42
N PRO A 12 -9.67 11.97 -2.54
CA PRO A 12 -9.94 12.81 -1.39
C PRO A 12 -11.33 12.50 -0.81
N GLY A 13 -11.40 12.19 0.50
CA GLY A 13 -12.65 11.90 1.20
C GLY A 13 -13.53 10.87 0.48
N SER A 14 -14.79 11.27 0.23
CA SER A 14 -15.79 10.49 -0.52
C SER A 14 -15.89 10.90 -1.99
N ASP A 15 -14.93 11.66 -2.52
CA ASP A 15 -14.93 12.11 -3.91
C ASP A 15 -14.64 10.94 -4.86
N HIS A 16 -15.18 11.02 -6.07
CA HIS A 16 -15.00 10.03 -7.14
C HIS A 16 -13.91 10.43 -8.13
N VAL A 17 -13.28 11.59 -7.96
CA VAL A 17 -12.17 12.05 -8.78
C VAL A 17 -10.84 11.76 -8.05
N PRO A 18 -9.92 10.98 -8.64
CA PRO A 18 -8.64 10.71 -8.01
C PRO A 18 -7.77 11.97 -7.98
N LEU A 19 -6.89 12.06 -6.99
CA LEU A 19 -5.86 13.09 -6.93
C LEU A 19 -4.99 13.03 -8.18
N ARG A 20 -4.76 14.20 -8.77
CA ARG A 20 -3.88 14.31 -9.93
C ARG A 20 -2.45 13.99 -9.53
N GLU A 21 -1.78 13.25 -10.39
CA GLU A 21 -0.38 12.86 -10.25
C GLU A 21 0.52 13.76 -11.10
N PHE A 22 1.68 14.11 -10.57
CA PHE A 22 2.65 14.95 -11.25
C PHE A 22 4.04 14.33 -11.16
N ARG A 23 4.79 14.38 -12.26
CA ARG A 23 6.19 13.95 -12.33
C ARG A 23 6.37 12.53 -11.76
N THR A 24 5.65 11.58 -12.36
CA THR A 24 5.76 10.18 -11.97
C THR A 24 7.07 9.59 -12.52
N GLU A 25 7.95 9.13 -11.64
CA GLU A 25 9.27 8.58 -11.96
C GLU A 25 9.48 7.23 -11.24
N CYS A 26 10.27 6.33 -11.82
CA CYS A 26 10.56 5.02 -11.24
C CYS A 26 12.02 4.92 -10.81
N TYR A 27 12.25 4.43 -9.59
CA TYR A 27 13.59 4.21 -9.04
C TYR A 27 13.70 2.79 -8.49
N VAL A 28 14.92 2.26 -8.43
CA VAL A 28 15.19 1.00 -7.72
C VAL A 28 15.66 1.35 -6.31
N VAL A 29 14.89 0.94 -5.29
CA VAL A 29 15.18 1.20 -3.88
C VAL A 29 15.55 -0.11 -3.19
N PRO A 30 16.57 -0.17 -2.31
CA PRO A 30 16.88 -1.39 -1.56
C PRO A 30 15.64 -1.92 -0.82
N ASP A 31 15.36 -3.21 -0.97
CA ASP A 31 14.24 -3.87 -0.31
C ASP A 31 14.72 -4.46 1.04
N PRO A 32 14.34 -3.87 2.19
CA PRO A 32 14.81 -4.34 3.49
C PRO A 32 14.20 -5.69 3.89
N GLU A 33 13.09 -6.10 3.27
CA GLU A 33 12.40 -7.36 3.56
C GLU A 33 12.80 -8.47 2.59
N CYS A 34 13.68 -8.19 1.63
CA CYS A 34 14.20 -9.21 0.73
C CYS A 34 15.09 -10.20 1.49
N LEU A 35 14.89 -11.49 1.22
CA LEU A 35 15.83 -12.53 1.65
C LEU A 35 17.24 -12.16 1.16
N PRO A 36 18.31 -12.39 1.96
CA PRO A 36 19.69 -11.94 1.67
C PRO A 36 20.29 -12.44 0.33
N LEU A 37 19.60 -13.34 -0.37
CA LEU A 37 19.99 -13.82 -1.70
C LEU A 37 19.46 -12.94 -2.85
N SER A 38 18.47 -12.07 -2.61
CA SER A 38 17.97 -11.11 -3.58
C SER A 38 18.79 -9.82 -3.51
N ARG A 39 19.74 -9.66 -4.44
CA ARG A 39 20.53 -8.42 -4.58
C ARG A 39 19.78 -7.28 -5.28
N PHE A 40 18.50 -7.47 -5.58
CA PHE A 40 17.76 -6.55 -6.42
C PHE A 40 16.81 -5.72 -5.56
N GLY A 41 16.88 -4.39 -5.70
CA GLY A 41 15.94 -3.49 -5.05
C GLY A 41 14.52 -3.63 -5.61
N VAL A 42 13.57 -3.00 -4.94
CA VAL A 42 12.17 -2.92 -5.35
C VAL A 42 11.94 -1.70 -6.25
N PRO A 43 11.29 -1.86 -7.42
CA PRO A 43 10.79 -0.75 -8.20
C PRO A 43 9.89 0.14 -7.33
N THR A 44 10.24 1.41 -7.21
CA THR A 44 9.52 2.41 -6.42
C THR A 44 9.09 3.52 -7.35
N LEU A 45 7.80 3.50 -7.71
CA LEU A 45 7.15 4.58 -8.44
C LEU A 45 6.91 5.73 -7.48
N ASN A 46 7.45 6.90 -7.81
CA ASN A 46 7.29 8.12 -7.03
C ASN A 46 6.49 9.13 -7.84
N THR A 47 5.53 9.78 -7.21
CA THR A 47 4.77 10.87 -7.83
C THR A 47 4.45 11.95 -6.81
N PHE A 48 4.23 13.16 -7.29
CA PHE A 48 3.69 14.24 -6.48
C PHE A 48 2.17 14.29 -6.60
N VAL A 49 1.49 14.56 -5.49
CA VAL A 49 0.04 14.80 -5.43
C VAL A 49 -0.27 16.11 -4.71
N PRO A 50 -1.41 16.76 -4.98
CA PRO A 50 -1.87 17.90 -4.19
C PRO A 50 -2.04 17.52 -2.73
N SER A 51 -1.61 18.39 -1.82
CA SER A 51 -1.90 18.23 -0.40
C SER A 51 -3.39 18.36 -0.12
N LEU A 52 -3.90 17.50 0.76
CA LEU A 52 -5.15 17.73 1.46
C LEU A 52 -4.85 18.33 2.85
N TYR A 53 -5.89 18.82 3.51
CA TYR A 53 -5.76 19.26 4.90
C TYR A 53 -5.31 18.11 5.79
N PHE A 54 -4.47 18.42 6.78
CA PHE A 54 -4.07 17.42 7.77
C PHE A 54 -5.30 16.74 8.39
N ASN A 55 -5.26 15.41 8.52
CA ASN A 55 -6.36 14.57 9.00
C ASN A 55 -7.63 14.55 8.13
N SER A 56 -7.61 15.13 6.93
CA SER A 56 -8.71 14.90 6.00
C SER A 56 -8.80 13.41 5.64
N PRO A 57 -10.01 12.83 5.57
CA PRO A 57 -10.16 11.47 5.11
C PRO A 57 -9.71 11.34 3.66
N PHE A 58 -9.17 10.19 3.29
CA PHE A 58 -8.90 9.83 1.90
C PHE A 58 -9.08 8.32 1.72
N SER A 59 -9.13 7.87 0.48
CA SER A 59 -9.17 6.46 0.16
C SER A 59 -8.17 6.10 -0.93
N ILE A 60 -7.82 4.82 -0.99
CA ILE A 60 -6.90 4.25 -1.96
C ILE A 60 -7.68 3.25 -2.79
N SER A 61 -7.64 3.38 -4.10
CA SER A 61 -8.21 2.39 -5.03
C SER A 61 -7.09 1.58 -5.67
N ILE A 62 -7.21 0.26 -5.63
CA ILE A 62 -6.29 -0.70 -6.24
C ILE A 62 -7.07 -1.45 -7.32
N LEU A 63 -6.63 -1.33 -8.56
CA LEU A 63 -7.24 -1.98 -9.72
C LEU A 63 -6.20 -2.78 -10.48
N SER A 64 -6.58 -3.96 -10.95
CA SER A 64 -5.86 -4.65 -12.01
C SER A 64 -6.67 -4.60 -13.32
N TRP A 65 -6.02 -4.23 -14.43
CA TRP A 65 -6.63 -4.16 -15.77
C TRP A 65 -6.82 -5.52 -16.45
N GLY A 66 -6.31 -6.58 -15.83
CA GLY A 66 -6.46 -7.95 -16.28
C GLY A 66 -6.07 -8.91 -15.17
N LYS A 67 -5.80 -10.17 -15.51
CA LYS A 67 -5.21 -11.11 -14.55
C LYS A 67 -3.82 -10.58 -14.14
N PRO A 68 -3.57 -10.31 -12.85
CA PRO A 68 -2.27 -9.83 -12.41
C PRO A 68 -1.15 -10.81 -12.78
N PRO A 69 -0.03 -10.33 -13.33
CA PRO A 69 1.12 -11.18 -13.60
C PRO A 69 1.79 -11.61 -12.28
N VAL A 70 2.19 -12.89 -12.23
CA VAL A 70 3.00 -13.44 -11.13
C VAL A 70 4.48 -13.35 -11.48
N THR A 71 5.30 -12.80 -10.58
CA THR A 71 6.73 -12.60 -10.84
C THR A 71 7.48 -13.92 -11.02
N GLN A 72 8.63 -13.87 -11.73
CA GLN A 72 9.49 -15.04 -11.92
C GLN A 72 10.00 -15.60 -10.58
N ALA A 73 10.32 -14.74 -9.61
CA ALA A 73 10.76 -15.16 -8.29
C ALA A 73 9.72 -16.07 -7.62
N THR A 74 8.45 -15.68 -7.69
CA THR A 74 7.33 -16.45 -7.15
C THR A 74 7.05 -17.73 -7.92
N ARG A 75 7.17 -17.72 -9.25
CA ARG A 75 7.09 -18.94 -10.07
C ARG A 75 8.22 -19.93 -9.79
N SER A 76 9.40 -19.45 -9.42
CA SER A 76 10.51 -20.29 -8.98
C SER A 76 10.36 -20.78 -7.54
N TYR A 77 9.58 -20.07 -6.73
CA TYR A 77 9.33 -20.42 -5.33
C TYR A 77 8.36 -21.59 -5.17
N SER A 78 7.31 -21.65 -5.99
CA SER A 78 6.24 -22.64 -5.87
C SER A 78 5.72 -23.10 -7.23
N ASN A 79 5.33 -24.37 -7.32
CA ASN A 79 4.67 -24.96 -8.48
C ASN A 79 3.18 -24.60 -8.60
N HIS A 80 2.63 -23.84 -7.63
CA HIS A 80 1.22 -23.44 -7.57
C HIS A 80 1.06 -21.93 -7.73
N PRO A 81 1.47 -21.34 -8.86
CA PRO A 81 1.43 -19.89 -9.06
C PRO A 81 0.00 -19.34 -9.04
N ASP A 82 -1.02 -20.16 -9.23
CA ASP A 82 -2.44 -19.84 -9.15
C ASP A 82 -2.92 -19.51 -7.72
N LEU A 83 -2.20 -19.99 -6.70
CA LEU A 83 -2.51 -19.72 -5.29
C LEU A 83 -1.89 -18.43 -4.75
N VAL A 84 -1.18 -17.65 -5.59
CA VAL A 84 -0.55 -16.41 -5.12
C VAL A 84 -1.60 -15.40 -4.66
N LEU A 85 -1.27 -14.72 -3.57
CA LEU A 85 -2.00 -13.58 -3.03
C LEU A 85 -1.12 -12.33 -3.13
N PHE A 86 -1.74 -11.21 -3.46
CA PHE A 86 -1.13 -9.88 -3.50
C PHE A 86 -1.49 -9.12 -2.22
N GLU A 87 -0.51 -8.93 -1.33
CA GLU A 87 -0.66 -8.10 -0.14
C GLU A 87 -0.31 -6.65 -0.48
N PHE A 88 -1.22 -5.73 -0.17
CA PHE A 88 -1.03 -4.29 -0.30
C PHE A 88 -0.90 -3.67 1.08
N HIS A 89 0.29 -3.21 1.42
CA HIS A 89 0.60 -2.58 2.68
C HIS A 89 0.62 -1.06 2.53
N VAL A 90 -0.25 -0.37 3.25
CA VAL A 90 -0.35 1.10 3.25
C VAL A 90 0.46 1.66 4.40
N TYR A 91 1.45 2.47 4.08
CA TYR A 91 2.29 3.19 5.03
C TYR A 91 2.07 4.68 4.92
N ILE A 92 1.99 5.37 6.06
CA ILE A 92 1.97 6.84 6.14
C ILE A 92 3.11 7.26 7.06
N ASP A 93 4.01 8.11 6.58
CA ASP A 93 5.22 8.52 7.32
C ASP A 93 6.06 7.32 7.81
N GLY A 94 6.01 6.19 7.09
CA GLY A 94 6.71 4.95 7.44
C GLY A 94 5.99 4.06 8.43
N ARG A 95 4.82 4.45 8.94
CA ARG A 95 3.99 3.61 9.80
C ARG A 95 2.99 2.81 8.97
N LEU A 96 2.93 1.49 9.15
CA LEU A 96 1.87 0.67 8.56
C LEU A 96 0.53 1.07 9.18
N VAL A 97 -0.45 1.41 8.35
CA VAL A 97 -1.78 1.86 8.79
C VAL A 97 -2.92 1.01 8.25
N SER A 98 -2.72 0.29 7.15
CA SER A 98 -3.74 -0.58 6.55
C SER A 98 -3.11 -1.66 5.69
N THR A 99 -3.83 -2.75 5.50
CA THR A 99 -3.44 -3.86 4.63
C THR A 99 -4.66 -4.33 3.83
N ALA A 100 -4.48 -4.66 2.57
CA ALA A 100 -5.46 -5.40 1.76
C ALA A 100 -4.81 -6.62 1.13
N ILE A 101 -5.58 -7.70 0.94
CA ILE A 101 -5.10 -8.94 0.33
C ILE A 101 -6.03 -9.27 -0.83
N LEU A 102 -5.46 -9.43 -2.02
CA LEU A 102 -6.19 -9.70 -3.25
C LEU A 102 -5.66 -10.98 -3.90
N ASP A 103 -6.55 -11.80 -4.46
CA ASP A 103 -6.15 -12.94 -5.29
C ASP A 103 -6.04 -12.52 -6.77
N GLN A 104 -5.56 -13.42 -7.63
CA GLN A 104 -5.48 -13.19 -9.07
C GLN A 104 -6.84 -13.07 -9.78
N ASN A 105 -7.93 -13.43 -9.12
CA ASN A 105 -9.29 -13.43 -9.63
C ASN A 105 -10.09 -12.21 -9.14
N MET A 106 -9.42 -11.23 -8.54
CA MET A 106 -10.04 -10.01 -8.02
C MET A 106 -10.96 -9.36 -9.06
N LYS A 107 -12.13 -8.90 -8.61
CA LYS A 107 -13.15 -8.28 -9.46
C LYS A 107 -13.18 -6.78 -9.22
N GLY A 108 -12.81 -6.01 -10.23
CA GLY A 108 -12.87 -4.56 -10.19
C GLY A 108 -11.91 -3.94 -9.16
N PRO A 109 -12.07 -2.63 -8.88
CA PRO A 109 -11.21 -1.94 -7.94
C PRO A 109 -11.49 -2.35 -6.48
N CYS A 110 -10.43 -2.61 -5.71
CA CYS A 110 -10.48 -2.70 -4.27
C CYS A 110 -10.27 -1.31 -3.66
N SER A 111 -11.19 -0.86 -2.79
CA SER A 111 -11.09 0.42 -2.09
C SER A 111 -10.64 0.20 -0.65
N ILE A 112 -9.55 0.86 -0.24
CA ILE A 112 -9.06 0.93 1.14
C ILE A 112 -9.42 2.30 1.69
N GLN A 113 -10.29 2.33 2.70
CA GLN A 113 -10.75 3.57 3.34
C GLN A 113 -10.43 3.62 4.83
N HIS A 114 -10.06 2.49 5.42
CA HIS A 114 -9.95 2.32 6.86
C HIS A 114 -8.52 2.01 7.29
N SER A 115 -8.18 2.46 8.49
CA SER A 115 -6.92 2.16 9.16
C SER A 115 -7.15 1.29 10.39
N PHE A 116 -6.16 0.48 10.77
CA PHE A 116 -6.14 -0.16 12.08
C PHE A 116 -5.38 0.71 13.09
N GLY A 117 -5.81 0.69 14.35
CA GLY A 117 -5.15 1.41 15.44
C GLY A 117 -3.81 0.79 15.80
N VAL A 118 -2.93 1.60 16.42
CA VAL A 118 -1.53 1.28 16.75
C VAL A 118 -1.35 0.01 17.58
N SER A 119 -2.39 -0.44 18.30
CA SER A 119 -2.38 -1.66 19.10
C SER A 119 -2.70 -2.95 18.33
N ASN A 120 -3.25 -2.84 17.11
CA ASN A 120 -3.83 -3.97 16.37
C ASN A 120 -3.16 -4.08 15.00
N VAL A 121 -1.87 -4.40 14.98
CA VAL A 121 -1.25 -4.94 13.76
C VAL A 121 -1.94 -6.29 13.49
N PRO A 122 -2.46 -6.56 12.28
CA PRO A 122 -3.16 -7.80 12.02
C PRO A 122 -2.18 -8.98 12.15
N VAL A 123 -2.27 -9.71 13.25
CA VAL A 123 -1.95 -11.12 13.24
C VAL A 123 -3.13 -11.77 12.53
N ALA A 124 -2.99 -11.91 11.21
CA ALA A 124 -3.37 -13.16 10.58
C ALA A 124 -4.79 -13.68 10.84
N SER A 125 -5.86 -12.98 10.44
CA SER A 125 -7.18 -13.59 10.42
C SER A 125 -7.46 -14.19 9.04
N ALA A 126 -7.33 -15.52 8.98
CA ALA A 126 -7.73 -16.37 7.88
C ALA A 126 -9.19 -16.10 7.45
N GLY A 127 -9.41 -16.01 6.14
CA GLY A 127 -10.73 -15.87 5.55
C GLY A 127 -10.64 -15.26 4.16
N LEU A 128 -10.47 -16.11 3.14
CA LEU A 128 -10.75 -15.76 1.75
C LEU A 128 -12.10 -15.04 1.67
N GLN A 129 -12.09 -13.81 1.12
CA GLN A 129 -13.21 -12.86 1.05
C GLN A 129 -13.89 -12.56 2.40
N THR A 130 -13.38 -11.55 3.09
CA THR A 130 -14.20 -10.79 4.04
C THR A 130 -14.32 -9.35 3.55
N SER A 131 -15.57 -8.90 3.37
CA SER A 131 -15.85 -7.47 3.37
C SER A 131 -15.28 -6.87 4.66
N LEU A 132 -14.72 -5.66 4.60
CA LEU A 132 -14.07 -4.94 5.71
C LEU A 132 -14.91 -4.85 7.01
N ALA A 133 -16.21 -5.18 6.97
CA ALA A 133 -17.09 -5.22 8.13
C ALA A 133 -16.75 -6.31 9.16
N ASP A 134 -16.07 -7.41 8.76
CA ASP A 134 -15.80 -8.55 9.64
C ASP A 134 -14.31 -8.70 10.04
N SER A 135 -13.48 -7.67 9.80
CA SER A 135 -12.09 -7.71 10.26
C SER A 135 -12.05 -7.55 11.79
N PRO A 136 -11.55 -8.54 12.56
CA PRO A 136 -11.48 -8.46 14.03
C PRO A 136 -10.53 -7.35 14.54
N ASN A 137 -9.84 -6.63 13.63
CA ASN A 137 -8.91 -5.55 13.92
C ASN A 137 -9.39 -4.16 13.48
N ALA A 138 -10.62 -4.04 12.95
CA ALA A 138 -11.20 -2.74 12.62
C ALA A 138 -11.35 -1.89 13.89
N VAL A 139 -10.67 -0.74 13.95
CA VAL A 139 -10.74 0.14 15.12
C VAL A 139 -11.92 1.08 14.96
N LEU A 140 -12.83 1.01 15.92
CA LEU A 140 -13.93 1.95 16.04
C LEU A 140 -13.44 3.23 16.71
N THR A 141 -13.83 4.37 16.17
CA THR A 141 -13.70 5.69 16.78
C THR A 141 -14.46 5.72 18.10
N LYS A 142 -14.27 6.77 18.89
CA LYS A 142 -15.00 6.99 20.17
C LYS A 142 -16.53 6.94 20.01
N ASN A 143 -17.02 7.07 18.78
CA ASN A 143 -18.43 7.08 18.41
C ASN A 143 -18.92 5.73 17.86
N GLY A 144 -18.05 4.71 17.76
CA GLY A 144 -18.39 3.41 17.20
C GLY A 144 -18.24 3.29 15.68
N GLU A 145 -17.56 4.22 14.99
CA GLU A 145 -17.35 4.18 13.53
C GLU A 145 -15.95 3.71 13.14
N ILE A 146 -15.76 2.94 12.08
CA ILE A 146 -14.42 2.46 11.68
C ILE A 146 -13.49 3.64 11.31
N ASP A 147 -12.29 3.69 11.91
CA ASP A 147 -11.35 4.79 11.70
C ASP A 147 -10.86 4.85 10.25
N SER A 148 -11.01 6.02 9.63
CA SER A 148 -10.66 6.24 8.24
C SER A 148 -9.17 6.48 8.05
N LEU A 149 -8.65 6.23 6.84
CA LEU A 149 -7.32 6.71 6.46
C LEU A 149 -7.27 8.25 6.53
N ARG A 150 -6.25 8.77 7.20
CA ARG A 150 -6.07 10.21 7.47
C ARG A 150 -4.86 10.75 6.72
N PHE A 151 -5.07 11.83 5.97
CA PHE A 151 -4.01 12.43 5.18
C PHE A 151 -2.90 13.03 6.09
N PRO A 152 -1.61 12.78 5.80
CA PRO A 152 -0.51 13.24 6.65
C PRO A 152 -0.36 14.77 6.64
N ALA A 153 0.28 15.29 7.69
CA ALA A 153 0.65 16.70 7.75
C ALA A 153 1.78 16.99 6.77
N PHE A 154 1.79 18.19 6.19
CA PHE A 154 2.90 18.62 5.35
C PHE A 154 4.10 18.98 6.23
N HIS A 155 5.17 18.18 6.14
CA HIS A 155 6.37 18.37 6.93
C HIS A 155 7.30 19.42 6.30
N SER A 156 6.87 20.69 6.20
CA SER A 156 7.63 21.77 5.54
C SER A 156 9.07 21.87 6.02
N SER A 157 9.30 21.78 7.33
CA SER A 157 10.62 21.92 7.94
C SER A 157 11.57 20.77 7.62
N LYS A 158 11.05 19.57 7.30
CA LYS A 158 11.87 18.43 6.90
C LYS A 158 12.02 18.37 5.38
N VAL A 159 10.91 18.45 4.65
CA VAL A 159 10.88 18.31 3.19
C VAL A 159 11.63 19.47 2.50
N LEU A 160 11.49 20.71 2.98
CA LEU A 160 12.16 21.86 2.35
C LEU A 160 13.62 22.04 2.81
N ARG A 161 14.03 21.41 3.92
CA ARG A 161 15.41 21.50 4.44
C ARG A 161 16.27 20.29 4.08
N GLN A 162 15.69 19.28 3.44
CA GLN A 162 16.45 18.12 2.96
C GLN A 162 17.48 18.58 1.92
N GLN A 163 18.75 18.18 2.15
CA GLN A 163 19.86 18.53 1.25
C GLN A 163 19.85 17.71 -0.04
N PHE A 164 19.26 16.51 0.00
CA PHE A 164 19.09 15.63 -1.15
C PHE A 164 17.75 14.91 -1.05
N TRP A 165 17.18 14.58 -2.21
CA TRP A 165 15.94 13.82 -2.31
C TRP A 165 16.24 12.33 -2.48
N ASN A 166 15.58 11.47 -1.70
CA ASN A 166 15.74 10.02 -1.77
C ASN A 166 14.38 9.34 -2.08
N PRO A 167 14.28 8.50 -3.13
CA PRO A 167 13.04 7.77 -3.44
C PRO A 167 12.62 6.79 -2.35
N GLY A 168 13.55 6.34 -1.49
CA GLY A 168 13.28 5.42 -0.38
C GLY A 168 12.74 6.09 0.89
N ASP A 169 12.75 7.42 1.00
CA ASP A 169 12.32 8.13 2.22
C ASP A 169 10.84 7.88 2.55
N ASN A 170 10.52 7.86 3.84
CA ASN A 170 9.17 7.60 4.35
C ASN A 170 8.40 8.87 4.75
N PHE A 171 9.09 9.90 5.25
CA PHE A 171 8.47 11.11 5.78
C PHE A 171 7.77 11.94 4.69
N GLY A 172 6.57 12.43 4.99
CA GLY A 172 5.72 13.19 4.08
C GLY A 172 5.18 12.37 2.92
N ARG A 173 5.12 11.03 3.07
CA ARG A 173 4.68 10.14 2.00
C ARG A 173 3.63 9.15 2.45
N ILE A 174 2.71 8.90 1.53
CA ILE A 174 1.80 7.77 1.55
C ILE A 174 2.43 6.73 0.62
N LYS A 175 2.76 5.55 1.14
CA LYS A 175 3.32 4.45 0.35
C LYS A 175 2.37 3.27 0.33
N VAL A 176 2.21 2.65 -0.82
CA VAL A 176 1.49 1.37 -0.98
C VAL A 176 2.48 0.36 -1.52
N THR A 177 2.83 -0.65 -0.72
CA THR A 177 3.76 -1.71 -1.11
C THR A 177 2.97 -2.94 -1.51
N MET A 178 3.17 -3.44 -2.73
CA MET A 178 2.57 -4.68 -3.21
C MET A 178 3.56 -5.84 -3.04
N THR A 179 3.12 -6.90 -2.38
CA THR A 179 3.92 -8.10 -2.06
C THR A 179 3.23 -9.33 -2.61
N GLU A 180 3.98 -10.23 -3.23
CA GLU A 180 3.48 -11.58 -3.55
C GLU A 180 3.69 -12.52 -2.36
N SER A 181 2.65 -13.27 -2.02
CA SER A 181 2.64 -14.20 -0.90
C SER A 181 1.87 -15.48 -1.21
N PHE A 182 2.13 -16.54 -0.47
CA PHE A 182 1.35 -17.79 -0.49
C PHE A 182 0.62 -18.01 0.83
N PRO A 183 -0.60 -18.57 0.80
CA PRO A 183 -1.30 -18.96 2.02
C PRO A 183 -0.53 -20.09 2.74
N ARG A 184 -0.59 -20.07 4.08
CA ARG A 184 -0.08 -21.13 4.96
C ARG A 184 -1.19 -21.63 5.88
N ASP A 185 -1.06 -22.89 6.29
CA ASP A 185 -1.91 -23.53 7.30
C ASP A 185 -1.51 -23.15 8.74
N SER A 186 -1.14 -21.89 8.97
CA SER A 186 -0.76 -21.38 10.29
C SER A 186 -1.65 -20.22 10.70
N ALA A 187 -2.31 -20.36 11.85
CA ALA A 187 -3.15 -19.30 12.41
C ALA A 187 -2.33 -18.06 12.84
N THR A 188 -1.04 -18.22 13.15
CA THR A 188 -0.18 -17.11 13.58
C THR A 188 0.63 -16.51 12.43
N MET A 189 0.89 -17.29 11.37
CA MET A 189 1.62 -16.87 10.17
C MET A 189 0.95 -17.44 8.91
N PRO A 190 -0.19 -16.90 8.49
CA PRO A 190 -1.08 -17.46 7.47
C PRO A 190 -0.60 -17.11 6.07
N LEU A 191 0.42 -16.28 5.95
CA LEU A 191 1.00 -15.85 4.69
C LEU A 191 2.52 -16.02 4.74
N GLU A 192 3.05 -16.52 3.64
CA GLU A 192 4.47 -16.60 3.34
C GLU A 192 4.80 -15.57 2.27
N ARG A 193 5.48 -14.49 2.65
CA ARG A 193 5.94 -13.48 1.70
C ARG A 193 7.08 -14.03 0.85
N VAL A 194 6.96 -13.84 -0.45
CA VAL A 194 7.99 -14.21 -1.41
C VAL A 194 8.84 -13.00 -1.75
N LYS A 195 8.20 -11.90 -2.16
CA LYS A 195 8.91 -10.70 -2.66
C LYS A 195 8.02 -9.46 -2.67
N ASN A 196 8.61 -8.31 -2.35
CA ASN A 196 8.03 -6.99 -2.68
C ASN A 196 8.15 -6.72 -4.19
N VAL A 197 7.01 -6.59 -4.86
CA VAL A 197 6.94 -6.45 -6.32
C VAL A 197 7.14 -5.00 -6.75
N VAL A 198 6.44 -4.06 -6.09
CA VAL A 198 6.50 -2.63 -6.39
C VAL A 198 6.08 -1.80 -5.17
N VAL A 199 6.62 -0.60 -5.04
CA VAL A 199 6.18 0.43 -4.10
C VAL A 199 5.60 1.63 -4.87
N PHE A 200 4.38 2.00 -4.56
CA PHE A 200 3.73 3.23 -5.03
C PHE A 200 3.88 4.30 -3.95
N SER A 201 4.73 5.30 -4.18
CA SER A 201 5.10 6.36 -3.24
C SER A 201 4.52 7.71 -3.68
N PHE A 202 3.53 8.20 -2.94
CA PHE A 202 2.88 9.48 -3.16
C PHE A 202 3.46 10.52 -2.20
N GLN A 203 4.17 11.50 -2.74
CA GLN A 203 4.67 12.65 -1.98
C GLN A 203 3.71 13.82 -2.16
N HIS A 204 3.07 14.25 -1.08
CA HIS A 204 2.17 15.39 -1.19
C HIS A 204 2.96 16.70 -1.18
N ALA A 205 2.63 17.58 -2.12
CA ALA A 205 3.19 18.92 -2.24
C ALA A 205 2.14 19.95 -1.78
N PRO A 206 2.54 21.03 -1.08
CA PRO A 206 1.60 22.00 -0.57
C PRO A 206 0.89 22.70 -1.74
N LEU A 207 -0.42 22.89 -1.61
CA LEU A 207 -1.14 23.85 -2.44
C LEU A 207 -0.53 25.22 -2.11
N GLY A 208 -0.15 26.00 -3.12
CA GLY A 208 0.49 27.30 -2.93
C GLY A 208 -0.23 28.12 -1.86
N ALA A 209 0.52 28.59 -0.86
CA ALA A 209 0.05 29.55 0.12
C ALA A 209 -0.18 30.92 -0.53
#